data_AF-A0A1G2WUN4-F1
#
_entry.id   AF-A0A1G2WUN4-F1
#
_cell.length_a   1.000
_cell.length_b   1.000
_cell.length_c   1.000
_cell.angle_alpha   90.00
_cell.angle_beta   90.00
_cell.angle_gamma   90.00
#
_symmetry.space_group_name_H-M   'P 1'
#
loop_
_entity.id
_entity.type
_entity.pdbx_description
1 polymer ?
#
loop_
_entity_poly.entity_id
_entity_poly.type
_entity_poly.pdbx_seq_one_letter_code
_entity_poly.pdbx_strand_id
1 'polypeptide(L)' 'MSKLKKIPKFKTEDEERAFWSRRDSTKYVDYSKGKKVLFPNLRPSLRTISIRLPESLIEKLKVLANERDV' A
#
# COMPACT_ATOMS: atom_id res chain seq x y z
N MET A 1 -27.05 -13.76 6.27
CA MET A 1 -26.42 -12.45 6.55
C MET A 1 -26.21 -12.31 8.05
N SER A 2 -24.97 -12.41 8.52
CA SER A 2 -24.63 -12.37 9.94
C SER A 2 -24.72 -10.94 10.49
N LYS A 3 -25.32 -10.78 11.68
CA LYS A 3 -25.43 -9.50 12.39
C LYS A 3 -24.04 -9.08 12.87
N LEU A 4 -23.51 -7.99 12.31
CA LEU A 4 -22.24 -7.40 12.77
C LEU A 4 -22.47 -6.68 14.10
N LYS A 5 -21.53 -6.86 15.03
CA LYS A 5 -21.53 -6.15 16.32
C LYS A 5 -21.09 -4.71 16.09
N LYS A 6 -21.69 -3.77 16.82
CA LYS A 6 -21.29 -2.36 16.77
C LYS A 6 -19.84 -2.22 17.24
N ILE A 7 -19.01 -1.55 16.44
CA ILE A 7 -17.64 -1.19 16.81
C ILE A 7 -17.72 -0.18 17.96
N PRO A 8 -17.09 -0.43 19.12
CA PRO A 8 -17.08 0.52 20.21
C PRO A 8 -16.25 1.76 19.86
N LYS A 9 -16.62 2.91 20.42
CA LYS A 9 -15.83 4.14 20.26
C LYS A 9 -14.62 4.07 21.20
N PHE A 10 -13.42 4.03 20.66
CA PHE A 10 -12.19 4.11 21.44
C PHE A 10 -11.77 5.58 21.61
N LYS A 11 -11.17 5.89 22.76
CA LYS A 11 -10.66 7.24 23.03
C LYS A 11 -9.21 7.39 22.57
N THR A 12 -8.47 6.28 22.50
CA THR A 12 -7.05 6.24 22.13
C THR A 12 -6.73 5.05 21.21
N GLU A 13 -5.65 5.17 20.43
CA GLU A 13 -5.19 4.10 19.52
C GLU A 13 -4.70 2.86 20.28
N ASP A 14 -4.07 3.03 21.44
CA ASP A 14 -3.60 1.91 22.27
C ASP A 14 -4.75 1.05 22.80
N GLU A 15 -5.86 1.67 23.20
CA GLU A 15 -7.09 0.96 23.59
C GLU A 15 -7.69 0.18 22.42
N GLU A 16 -7.67 0.78 21.23
CA GLU A 16 -8.13 0.13 20.00
C GLU A 16 -7.24 -1.07 19.65
N ARG A 17 -5.92 -0.92 19.71
CA ARG A 17 -4.95 -1.99 19.43
C ARG A 17 -5.08 -3.12 20.44
N ALA A 18 -5.22 -2.82 21.72
CA ALA A 18 -5.44 -3.82 22.76
C ALA A 18 -6.77 -4.56 22.59
N PHE A 19 -7.81 -3.86 22.13
CA PHE A 19 -9.11 -4.45 21.82
C PHE A 19 -9.03 -5.41 20.61
N TRP A 20 -8.44 -4.98 19.50
CA TRP A 20 -8.30 -5.80 18.29
C TRP A 20 -7.30 -6.95 18.46
N SER A 21 -6.30 -6.79 19.33
CA SER A 21 -5.39 -7.88 19.69
C SER A 21 -6.12 -9.06 20.37
N ARG A 22 -7.21 -8.76 21.09
CA ARG A 22 -7.97 -9.76 21.86
C ARG A 22 -9.26 -10.21 21.18
N ARG A 23 -9.77 -9.46 20.18
CA ARG A 23 -11.07 -9.70 19.55
C ARG A 23 -10.96 -9.93 18.06
N ASP A 24 -11.64 -10.97 17.60
CA ASP A 24 -11.79 -11.34 16.20
C ASP A 24 -12.56 -10.27 15.41
N SER A 25 -11.91 -9.69 14.40
CA SER A 25 -12.38 -8.57 13.57
C SER A 25 -13.53 -8.93 12.62
N THR A 26 -13.71 -10.21 12.31
CA THR A 26 -14.76 -10.73 11.42
C THR A 26 -16.18 -10.53 11.96
N LYS A 27 -16.31 -10.31 13.28
CA LYS A 27 -17.60 -10.09 13.95
C LYS A 27 -18.03 -8.62 13.97
N TYR A 28 -17.14 -7.71 13.58
CA TYR A 28 -17.33 -6.27 13.68
C TYR A 28 -17.25 -5.55 12.32
N VAL A 29 -16.43 -6.05 11.38
CA VAL A 29 -16.20 -5.42 10.08
C VAL A 29 -16.93 -6.17 8.96
N ASP A 30 -17.67 -5.41 8.13
CA ASP A 30 -18.29 -5.93 6.92
C ASP A 30 -17.27 -6.03 5.78
N TYR A 31 -16.54 -7.14 5.74
CA TYR A 31 -15.57 -7.39 4.67
C TYR A 31 -16.23 -7.53 3.28
N SER A 32 -17.55 -7.74 3.20
CA SER A 32 -18.28 -7.78 1.92
C SER A 32 -18.36 -6.41 1.24
N LYS A 33 -18.14 -5.32 1.99
CA LYS A 33 -18.07 -3.94 1.46
C LYS A 33 -16.65 -3.48 1.15
N GLY A 34 -15.65 -4.32 1.40
CA GLY A 34 -14.26 -4.01 1.11
C GLY A 34 -14.04 -3.81 -0.38
N LYS A 35 -13.67 -2.59 -0.79
CA LYS A 35 -13.25 -2.30 -2.17
C LYS A 35 -11.74 -2.52 -2.28
N LYS A 36 -11.30 -3.15 -3.36
CA LYS A 36 -9.88 -3.16 -3.73
C LYS A 36 -9.46 -1.72 -4.03
N VAL A 37 -8.75 -1.09 -3.11
CA VAL A 37 -8.12 0.22 -3.33
C VAL A 37 -6.69 -0.01 -3.81
N LEU A 38 -6.29 0.67 -4.89
CA LEU A 38 -4.88 0.78 -5.23
C LEU A 38 -4.24 1.70 -4.21
N PHE A 39 -3.20 1.20 -3.57
CA PHE A 39 -2.35 2.00 -2.71
C PHE A 39 -1.07 2.37 -3.47
N PRO A 40 -1.10 3.34 -4.41
CA PRO A 40 0.09 3.74 -5.17
C PRO A 40 1.24 4.21 -4.27
N ASN A 41 0.92 4.57 -3.02
CA ASN A 41 1.88 5.07 -2.02
C ASN A 41 2.36 4.00 -1.03
N LEU A 42 1.89 2.74 -1.12
CA LEU A 42 2.28 1.70 -0.16
C LEU A 42 3.31 0.69 -0.68
N ARG A 43 3.67 0.74 -1.98
CA ARG A 43 4.88 0.10 -2.55
C ARG A 43 5.39 0.89 -3.76
N PRO A 44 6.70 1.16 -3.90
CA PRO A 44 7.24 1.93 -5.02
C PRO A 44 7.04 1.14 -6.33
N SER A 45 6.24 1.70 -7.24
CA SER A 45 6.06 1.19 -8.60
C SER A 45 6.91 2.00 -9.57
N LEU A 46 7.60 1.33 -10.48
CA LEU A 46 8.30 1.99 -11.58
C LEU A 46 7.27 2.42 -12.64
N ARG A 47 7.35 3.67 -13.10
CA ARG A 47 6.54 4.19 -14.19
C ARG A 47 7.47 4.62 -15.32
N THR A 48 7.27 4.06 -16.51
CA THR A 48 8.01 4.50 -17.71
C THR A 48 7.54 5.89 -18.09
N ILE A 49 8.47 6.85 -18.11
CA ILE A 49 8.22 8.22 -18.54
C ILE A 49 9.15 8.57 -19.70
N SER A 50 8.59 9.21 -20.73
CA SER A 50 9.38 9.67 -21.87
C SER A 50 10.05 11.00 -21.54
N ILE A 51 11.39 11.01 -21.45
CA ILE A 51 12.18 12.22 -21.19
C ILE A 51 13.13 12.47 -22.37
N ARG A 52 13.28 13.73 -22.78
CA ARG A 52 14.29 14.13 -23.77
C ARG A 52 15.61 14.43 -23.07
N LEU A 53 16.68 13.74 -23.47
CA LEU A 53 18.03 13.87 -22.93
C LEU A 53 19.05 14.00 -24.08
N PRO A 54 20.22 14.63 -23.88
CA PRO A 54 21.32 14.62 -24.84
C PRO A 54 21.85 13.20 -25.09
N GLU A 55 22.28 12.91 -26.32
CA GLU A 55 22.73 11.58 -26.73
C GLU A 55 23.87 11.01 -25.88
N SER A 56 24.89 11.84 -25.59
CA SER A 56 26.03 11.45 -24.75
C SER A 56 25.65 11.04 -23.32
N LEU A 57 24.52 11.53 -22.80
CA LEU A 57 24.00 11.14 -21.50
C LEU A 57 23.25 9.81 -21.58
N ILE A 58 22.51 9.56 -22.66
CA ILE A 58 21.83 8.28 -22.90
C ILE A 58 22.86 7.14 -22.99
N GLU A 59 23.98 7.36 -23.69
CA GLU A 59 25.07 6.37 -23.79
C GLU A 59 25.66 6.04 -22.43
N LYS A 60 25.98 7.06 -21.60
CA LYS A 60 26.46 6.86 -20.24
C LYS A 60 25.45 6.12 -19.36
N LEU A 61 24.17 6.45 -19.47
CA LEU A 61 23.10 5.77 -18.72
C LEU A 61 22.96 4.31 -19.12
N LYS A 62 23.15 3.96 -20.40
CA LYS A 62 23.15 2.57 -20.87
C LYS A 62 24.31 1.76 -20.27
N VAL A 63 25.51 2.35 -20.18
CA VAL A 63 26.66 1.69 -19.54
C VAL A 63 26.38 1.43 -18.06
N LEU A 64 25.93 2.45 -17.33
CA LEU A 64 25.60 2.34 -15.91
C LEU A 64 24.44 1.37 -15.64
N ALA A 65 23.49 1.26 -16.56
CA ALA A 65 22.39 0.31 -16.45
C ALA A 65 22.90 -1.13 -16.56
N ASN A 66 23.76 -1.39 -17.56
CA ASN A 66 24.37 -2.70 -17.75
C ASN A 66 25.24 -3.13 -16.54
N GLU A 67 25.97 -2.20 -15.91
CA GLU A 67 26.74 -2.50 -14.69
C GLU A 67 25.86 -2.89 -13.49
N ARG A 68 24.63 -2.36 -13.44
CA ARG A 68 23.69 -2.56 -12.32
C ARG A 68 22.67 -3.68 -12.58
N ASP A 69 22.77 -4.36 -13.72
CA ASP A 69 21.81 -5.38 -14.17
C ASP A 69 20.36 -4.86 -14.17
N VAL A 70 20.17 -3.61 -14.64
CA VAL A 70 18.87 -2.93 -14.77
C VAL A 70 18.47 -2.66 -16.22
#